data_AF-A0A6I5PPC4-F1
#
_entry.id   AF-A0A6I5PPC4-F1
#
_cell.length_a   1.000
_cell.length_b   1.000
_cell.length_c   1.000
_cell.angle_alpha   90.00
_cell.angle_beta   90.00
_cell.angle_gamma   90.00
#
_symmetry.space_group_name_H-M   'P 1'
#
loop_
_entity.id
_entity.type
_entity.pdbx_description
1 polymer ?
#
loop_
_entity_poly.entity_id
_entity_poly.type
_entity_poly.pdbx_seq_one_letter_code
_entity_poly.pdbx_strand_id
1 'polypeptide(L)'
;MYSTADIAKRLGCTTQAVNKYRRKVEKQIGKRFGTPDPSDGRRTLYSENEVSQIAEMAPKIPVTEASEEDCIDAELIDGPDTYTPIAPERISLGLRHATLPPAHRGDFDLAAAEQAIADVEAHTARTAQRGDVLLSEFAVTEMLEAVADIKQTVATMKANALGDATVTLGKQTENRPSSSG
;
A
#
# COMPACT_ATOMS: atom_id res chain seq x y z
N MET A 1 12.07 22.07 -8.80
CA MET A 1 12.05 20.86 -7.95
C MET A 1 11.15 19.86 -8.66
N TYR A 2 11.60 18.63 -8.87
CA TYR A 2 10.91 17.60 -9.65
C TYR A 2 10.58 16.42 -8.74
N SER A 3 9.41 15.80 -8.88
CA SER A 3 9.10 14.54 -8.21
C SER A 3 9.71 13.35 -8.96
N THR A 4 9.73 12.16 -8.33
CA THR A 4 10.10 10.92 -9.02
C THR A 4 9.28 10.64 -10.27
N ALA A 5 7.99 11.04 -10.28
CA ALA A 5 7.11 10.87 -11.43
C ALA A 5 7.47 11.82 -12.58
N ASP A 6 7.84 13.06 -12.26
CA ASP A 6 8.26 14.03 -13.28
C ASP A 6 9.57 13.60 -13.95
N ILE A 7 10.49 13.02 -13.18
CA ILE A 7 11.74 12.47 -13.69
C ILE A 7 11.47 11.27 -14.60
N ALA A 8 10.55 10.38 -14.19
CA ALA A 8 10.15 9.22 -14.99
C ALA A 8 9.58 9.64 -16.35
N LYS A 9 8.65 10.61 -16.36
CA LYS A 9 8.10 11.19 -17.59
C LYS A 9 9.18 11.83 -18.48
N ARG A 10 10.08 12.62 -17.89
CA ARG A 10 11.16 13.31 -18.62
C ARG A 10 12.16 12.34 -19.26
N LEU A 11 12.39 11.19 -18.63
CA LEU A 11 13.34 10.18 -19.10
C LEU A 11 12.69 9.07 -19.93
N GLY A 12 11.35 9.07 -20.08
CA GLY A 12 10.63 7.99 -20.76
C GLY A 12 10.85 6.63 -20.10
N CYS A 13 10.87 6.57 -18.76
CA CYS A 13 11.13 5.34 -18.02
C CYS A 13 10.22 5.20 -16.79
N THR A 14 10.18 4.02 -16.18
CA THR A 14 9.35 3.77 -15.00
C THR A 14 9.92 4.45 -13.75
N THR A 15 9.05 4.78 -12.79
CA THR A 15 9.46 5.34 -11.48
C THR A 15 10.39 4.39 -10.70
N GLN A 16 10.22 3.08 -10.86
CA GLN A 16 11.12 2.07 -10.30
C GLN A 16 12.51 2.15 -10.91
N ALA A 17 12.62 2.38 -12.23
CA ALA A 17 13.89 2.59 -12.90
C ALA A 17 14.58 3.84 -12.35
N VAL A 18 13.85 4.95 -12.22
CA VAL A 18 14.38 6.19 -11.60
C VAL A 18 14.93 5.93 -10.19
N ASN A 19 14.20 5.21 -9.33
CA ASN A 19 14.66 4.86 -7.98
C ASN A 19 15.91 3.96 -7.98
N LYS A 20 15.99 3.02 -8.93
CA LYS A 20 17.15 2.15 -9.11
C LYS A 20 18.40 2.94 -9.51
N TYR A 21 18.27 3.89 -10.45
CA TYR A 21 19.38 4.72 -10.91
C TYR A 21 19.78 5.76 -9.86
N ARG A 22 18.82 6.36 -9.15
CA ARG A 22 19.09 7.22 -7.99
C ARG A 22 20.00 6.51 -6.98
N ARG A 23 19.62 5.30 -6.54
CA ARG A 23 20.42 4.51 -5.58
C ARG A 23 21.82 4.18 -6.10
N LYS A 24 22.01 4.03 -7.42
CA LYS A 24 23.34 3.81 -8.01
C LYS A 24 24.18 5.08 -7.96
N VAL A 25 23.61 6.22 -8.31
CA VAL A 25 24.27 7.52 -8.26
C VAL A 25 24.65 7.89 -6.82
N GLU A 26 23.74 7.71 -5.87
CA GLU A 26 23.98 7.94 -4.44
C GLU A 26 25.16 7.09 -3.91
N LYS A 27 25.26 5.83 -4.35
CA LYS A 27 26.38 4.93 -3.99
C LYS A 27 27.71 5.36 -4.60
N GLN A 28 27.71 5.96 -5.78
CA GLN A 28 28.93 6.38 -6.47
C GLN A 28 29.46 7.72 -5.97
N ILE A 29 28.55 8.67 -5.71
CA ILE A 29 28.89 10.03 -5.28
C ILE A 29 28.99 10.12 -3.75
N GLY A 30 28.39 9.18 -3.01
CA GLY A 30 28.39 9.17 -1.55
C GLY A 30 27.48 10.24 -0.93
N LYS A 31 26.58 10.84 -1.73
CA LYS A 31 25.64 11.88 -1.30
C LYS A 31 24.21 11.40 -1.47
N ARG A 32 23.36 11.67 -0.48
CA ARG A 32 21.92 11.40 -0.54
C ARG A 32 21.23 12.46 -1.39
N PHE A 33 20.35 12.02 -2.29
CA PHE A 33 19.67 12.90 -3.25
C PHE A 33 18.23 13.17 -2.82
N GLY A 34 17.78 14.36 -3.15
CA GLY A 34 16.42 14.81 -2.93
C GLY A 34 16.16 15.33 -1.51
N THR A 35 15.16 16.18 -1.44
CA THR A 35 14.65 16.81 -0.23
C THR A 35 13.20 16.39 -0.01
N PRO A 36 12.78 16.05 1.22
CA PRO A 36 11.38 15.82 1.52
C PRO A 36 10.54 17.03 1.11
N ASP A 37 9.38 16.79 0.51
CA ASP A 37 8.45 17.86 0.17
C ASP A 37 7.89 18.49 1.45
N PRO A 38 7.95 19.83 1.62
CA PRO A 38 7.39 20.50 2.78
C PRO A 38 5.86 20.39 2.89
N SER A 39 5.15 20.08 1.80
CA SER A 39 3.70 19.93 1.78
C SER A 39 3.24 18.48 2.02
N ASP A 40 4.05 17.50 1.63
CA ASP A 40 3.78 16.07 1.79
C ASP A 40 5.09 15.33 2.11
N GLY A 41 5.35 15.07 3.40
CA GLY A 41 6.60 14.44 3.85
C GLY A 41 6.84 13.02 3.30
N ARG A 42 5.87 12.42 2.59
CA ARG A 42 6.03 11.14 1.90
C ARG A 42 6.65 11.31 0.50
N ARG A 43 6.61 12.51 -0.07
CA ARG A 43 7.18 12.82 -1.38
C ARG A 43 8.61 13.33 -1.25
N THR A 44 9.45 12.95 -2.20
CA THR A 44 10.82 13.46 -2.31
C THR A 44 10.92 14.29 -3.58
N LEU A 45 11.41 15.51 -3.43
CA LEU A 45 11.64 16.46 -4.50
C LEU A 45 13.13 16.52 -4.84
N TYR A 46 13.44 16.64 -6.13
CA TYR A 46 14.80 16.67 -6.64
C TYR A 46 15.08 17.99 -7.35
N SER A 47 16.30 18.49 -7.18
CA SER A 47 16.80 19.64 -7.92
C SER A 47 17.14 19.25 -9.37
N GLU A 48 17.17 20.23 -10.28
CA GLU A 48 17.47 19.96 -11.69
C GLU A 48 18.86 19.33 -11.90
N ASN A 49 19.84 19.71 -11.08
CA ASN A 49 21.18 19.11 -11.11
C ASN A 49 21.15 17.63 -10.73
N GLU A 50 20.35 17.24 -9.73
CA GLU A 50 20.19 15.83 -9.34
C GLU A 50 19.46 15.04 -10.42
N VAL A 51 18.46 15.64 -11.08
CA VAL A 51 17.76 15.02 -12.22
C VAL A 51 18.73 14.73 -13.36
N SER A 52 19.61 15.68 -13.70
CA SER A 52 20.63 15.48 -14.74
C SER A 52 21.62 14.36 -14.39
N GLN A 53 22.04 14.27 -13.12
CA GLN A 53 22.94 13.19 -12.68
C GLN A 53 22.27 11.80 -12.70
N ILE A 54 20.97 11.74 -12.41
CA ILE A 54 20.18 10.51 -12.57
C ILE A 54 20.04 10.16 -14.06
N ALA A 55 19.81 11.16 -14.92
CA ALA A 55 19.66 11.01 -16.35
C ALA A 55 20.92 10.49 -17.05
N GLU A 56 22.11 10.96 -16.64
CA GLU A 56 23.40 10.51 -17.19
C GLU A 56 23.65 9.01 -16.98
N MET A 57 23.14 8.47 -15.87
CA MET A 57 23.31 7.06 -15.49
C MET A 57 22.12 6.18 -15.88
N ALA A 58 21.00 6.77 -16.29
CA ALA A 58 19.85 6.05 -16.80
C ALA A 58 20.19 5.46 -18.17
N PRO A 59 19.81 4.20 -18.46
CA PRO A 59 20.06 3.57 -19.74
C PRO A 59 19.28 4.36 -20.79
N LYS A 60 19.98 4.82 -21.83
CA LYS A 60 19.40 5.40 -23.05
C LYS A 60 18.76 4.31 -23.92
N ILE A 61 18.12 3.32 -23.31
CA ILE A 61 17.32 2.36 -24.04
C ILE A 61 15.99 3.09 -24.28
N PRO A 62 15.58 3.31 -25.53
CA PRO A 62 14.26 3.87 -25.82
C PRO A 62 13.24 2.87 -25.30
N VAL A 63 12.69 3.13 -24.12
CA VAL A 63 11.54 2.40 -23.62
C VAL A 63 10.35 3.11 -24.22
N THR A 64 9.55 2.37 -25.00
CA THR A 64 8.26 2.82 -25.52
C THR A 64 7.48 3.50 -24.40
N GLU A 65 6.93 4.68 -24.70
CA GLU A 65 6.08 5.44 -23.78
C GLU A 65 5.00 4.49 -23.22
N ALA A 66 5.08 4.21 -21.92
CA ALA A 66 4.00 3.49 -21.24
C ALA A 66 2.79 4.43 -21.23
N SER A 67 1.63 3.92 -21.68
CA SER A 67 0.39 4.70 -21.68
C SER A 67 0.03 5.10 -20.24
N GLU A 68 -0.77 6.16 -20.07
CA GLU A 68 -1.22 6.60 -18.74
C GLU A 68 -1.98 5.49 -17.99
N GLU A 69 -2.59 4.55 -18.73
CA GLU A 69 -3.27 3.36 -18.21
C GLU A 69 -2.30 2.37 -17.52
N ASP A 70 -1.12 2.12 -18.09
CA ASP A 70 -0.10 1.23 -17.49
C ASP A 70 0.49 1.82 -16.20
N CYS A 71 0.48 3.15 -16.07
CA CYS A 71 0.92 3.83 -14.85
C CYS A 71 -0.11 3.71 -13.70
N ILE A 72 -1.39 3.57 -14.03
CA ILE A 72 -2.49 3.41 -13.06
C ILE A 72 -2.60 1.94 -12.62
N ASP A 73 -2.40 0.97 -13.51
CA ASP A 73 -2.38 -0.47 -13.19
C ASP A 73 -1.20 -0.88 -12.29
N ALA A 74 -0.13 -0.09 -12.23
CA ALA A 74 0.95 -0.30 -11.26
C ALA A 74 0.63 0.24 -9.86
N GLU A 75 -0.39 1.09 -9.72
CA GLU A 75 -0.85 1.68 -8.45
C GLU A 75 -2.14 1.03 -7.92
N LEU A 76 -2.94 0.37 -8.76
CA LEU A 76 -4.04 -0.50 -8.36
C LEU A 76 -3.58 -1.95 -8.34
N ILE A 77 -3.54 -2.57 -7.15
CA ILE A 77 -3.56 -4.03 -7.03
C ILE A 77 -4.98 -4.49 -7.36
N ASP A 78 -5.32 -4.52 -8.65
CA ASP A 78 -6.52 -5.20 -9.15
C ASP A 78 -6.08 -6.44 -9.92
N GLY A 79 -5.59 -7.41 -9.16
CA GLY A 79 -5.63 -8.81 -9.56
C GLY A 79 -6.57 -9.53 -8.60
N PRO A 80 -7.29 -10.59 -9.00
CA PRO A 80 -7.79 -11.53 -8.01
C PRO A 80 -6.60 -11.92 -7.12
N ASP A 81 -6.78 -11.95 -5.80
CA ASP A 81 -5.78 -12.27 -4.77
C ASP A 81 -5.11 -13.64 -4.98
N THR A 82 -4.37 -13.81 -6.08
CA THR A 82 -3.38 -14.85 -6.25
C THR A 82 -2.08 -14.27 -5.76
N TYR A 83 -2.02 -14.10 -4.44
CA TYR A 83 -0.77 -14.21 -3.73
C TYR A 83 -0.20 -15.59 -4.09
N THR A 84 0.69 -15.65 -5.06
CA THR A 84 1.62 -16.77 -5.21
C THR A 84 2.76 -16.47 -4.25
N PRO A 85 2.80 -17.07 -3.04
CA PRO A 85 4.00 -17.03 -2.24
C PRO A 85 5.14 -17.57 -3.11
N ILE A 86 6.16 -16.74 -3.33
CA ILE A 86 7.45 -17.28 -3.78
C ILE A 86 7.90 -18.15 -2.62
N ALA A 87 7.66 -19.45 -2.72
CA ALA A 87 8.11 -20.39 -1.71
C ALA A 87 9.62 -20.22 -1.53
N PRO A 88 10.14 -20.15 -0.30
CA PRO A 88 11.57 -20.13 -0.09
C PRO A 88 12.15 -21.38 -0.75
N GLU A 89 12.91 -21.19 -1.83
CA GLU A 89 13.52 -22.31 -2.53
C GLU A 89 14.52 -22.98 -1.57
N ARG A 90 14.21 -24.22 -1.18
CA ARG A 90 15.06 -25.13 -0.38
C ARG A 90 16.48 -25.30 -0.94
N ILE A 91 16.71 -24.82 -2.15
CA ILE A 91 17.99 -24.76 -2.87
C ILE A 91 19.07 -24.04 -2.03
N SER A 92 18.71 -23.09 -1.16
CA SER A 92 19.68 -22.27 -0.43
C SER A 92 20.48 -23.01 0.65
N LEU A 93 19.93 -24.05 1.30
CA LEU A 93 20.60 -24.72 2.41
C LEU A 93 21.64 -25.76 1.95
N GLY A 94 21.25 -26.58 0.98
CA GLY A 94 22.15 -27.57 0.37
C GLY A 94 23.34 -26.91 -0.35
N LEU A 95 23.12 -25.76 -1.00
CA LEU A 95 24.22 -24.97 -1.58
C LEU A 95 25.17 -24.44 -0.50
N ARG A 96 24.62 -23.93 0.62
CA ARG A 96 25.44 -23.41 1.73
C ARG A 96 26.31 -24.51 2.32
N HIS A 97 25.78 -25.71 2.54
CA HIS A 97 26.57 -26.87 3.00
C HIS A 97 27.68 -27.26 2.01
N ALA A 98 27.36 -27.33 0.71
CA ALA A 98 28.34 -27.66 -0.32
C ALA A 98 29.48 -26.63 -0.43
N THR A 99 29.19 -25.35 -0.15
CA THR A 99 30.18 -24.26 -0.17
C THR A 99 31.03 -24.15 1.11
N LEU A 100 30.71 -24.88 2.18
CA LEU A 100 31.54 -24.89 3.38
C LEU A 100 32.91 -25.53 3.09
N PRO A 101 33.99 -25.02 3.72
CA PRO A 101 35.31 -25.67 3.66
C PRO A 101 35.21 -27.13 4.12
N PRO A 102 35.91 -28.09 3.47
CA PRO A 102 35.77 -29.53 3.76
C PRO A 102 35.96 -29.90 5.23
N ALA A 103 36.84 -29.19 5.94
CA ALA A 103 37.10 -29.39 7.37
C ALA A 103 35.88 -29.13 8.27
N HIS A 104 34.91 -28.33 7.82
CA HIS A 104 33.73 -27.93 8.60
C HIS A 104 32.43 -28.60 8.13
N ARG A 105 32.48 -29.43 7.08
CA ARG A 105 31.28 -30.10 6.54
C ARG A 105 30.75 -31.20 7.45
N GLY A 106 31.63 -31.83 8.23
CA GLY A 106 31.27 -32.87 9.21
C GLY A 106 30.64 -32.30 10.48
N ASP A 107 30.91 -31.04 10.80
CA ASP A 107 30.36 -30.35 11.97
C ASP A 107 28.99 -29.71 11.69
N PHE A 108 28.63 -29.54 10.42
CA PHE A 108 27.36 -28.97 10.00
C PHE A 108 26.29 -30.06 9.87
N ASP A 109 25.39 -30.12 10.85
CA ASP A 109 24.22 -30.99 10.82
C ASP A 109 23.12 -30.38 9.93
N LEU A 110 23.07 -30.85 8.68
CA LEU A 110 22.08 -30.42 7.71
C LEU A 110 20.64 -30.78 8.14
N ALA A 111 20.45 -31.94 8.78
CA ALA A 111 19.12 -32.41 9.18
C ALA A 111 18.57 -31.56 10.34
N ALA A 112 19.41 -31.21 11.31
CA ALA A 112 19.01 -30.29 12.39
C ALA A 112 18.68 -28.89 11.86
N ALA A 113 19.44 -28.40 10.88
CA ALA A 113 19.18 -27.11 10.25
C ALA A 113 17.87 -27.11 9.43
N GLU A 114 17.57 -28.18 8.70
CA GLU A 114 16.29 -28.36 7.99
C GLU A 114 15.10 -28.40 8.95
N GLN A 115 15.24 -29.11 10.08
CA GLN A 115 14.20 -29.17 11.11
C GLN A 115 13.94 -27.80 11.74
N ALA A 116 15.00 -27.05 12.08
CA ALA A 116 14.86 -25.70 12.64
C ALA A 116 14.14 -24.73 11.68
N ILE A 117 14.39 -24.86 10.37
CA ILE A 117 13.70 -24.08 9.35
C ILE A 117 12.22 -24.47 9.28
N ALA A 118 11.92 -25.77 9.26
CA ALA A 118 10.53 -26.25 9.26
C ALA A 118 9.75 -25.76 10.49
N ASP A 119 10.38 -25.74 11.66
CA ASP A 119 9.76 -25.25 12.90
C ASP A 119 9.46 -23.74 12.84
N VAL A 120 10.38 -22.94 12.27
CA VAL A 120 10.20 -21.50 12.06
C VAL A 120 9.10 -21.22 11.04
N GLU A 121 9.05 -21.96 9.93
CA GLU A 121 7.99 -21.86 8.93
C GLU A 121 6.62 -22.19 9.53
N ALA A 122 6.52 -23.28 10.30
CA ALA A 122 5.28 -23.67 10.98
C ALA A 122 4.85 -22.66 12.06
N HIS A 123 5.79 -22.05 12.77
CA HIS A 123 5.48 -20.97 13.72
C HIS A 123 4.99 -19.70 13.00
N THR A 124 5.64 -19.34 11.90
CA THR A 124 5.30 -18.15 11.11
C THR A 124 3.92 -18.30 10.48
N ALA A 125 3.61 -19.44 9.88
CA ALA A 125 2.28 -19.74 9.33
C ALA A 125 1.17 -19.65 10.39
N ARG A 126 1.40 -20.25 11.58
CA ARG A 126 0.45 -20.15 12.70
C ARG A 126 0.25 -18.71 13.18
N THR A 127 1.30 -17.90 13.17
CA THR A 127 1.22 -16.50 13.62
C THR A 127 0.50 -15.63 12.59
N ALA A 128 0.77 -15.83 11.30
CA ALA A 128 0.08 -15.14 10.21
C ALA A 128 -1.44 -15.44 10.25
N GLN A 129 -1.81 -16.71 10.37
CA GLN A 129 -3.22 -17.11 10.46
C GLN A 129 -3.93 -16.46 11.67
N ARG A 130 -3.25 -16.33 12.81
CA ARG A 130 -3.80 -15.61 13.98
C ARG A 130 -3.93 -14.11 13.72
N GLY A 131 -2.97 -13.50 13.03
CA GLY A 131 -3.03 -12.09 12.64
C GLY A 131 -4.23 -11.79 11.74
N ASP A 132 -4.45 -12.63 10.73
CA ASP A 132 -5.56 -12.47 9.78
C ASP A 132 -6.92 -12.57 10.47
N VAL A 133 -7.08 -13.53 11.39
CA VAL A 133 -8.31 -13.67 12.19
C VAL A 133 -8.57 -12.42 13.04
N LEU A 134 -7.55 -11.92 13.75
CA LEU A 134 -7.70 -10.73 14.60
C LEU A 134 -8.01 -9.45 13.80
N LEU A 135 -7.38 -9.28 12.64
CA LEU A 135 -7.66 -8.15 11.74
C LEU A 135 -9.07 -8.24 11.15
N SER A 136 -9.51 -9.44 10.78
CA SER A 136 -10.88 -9.67 10.30
C SER A 136 -11.91 -9.40 11.40
N GLU A 137 -11.68 -9.85 12.63
CA GLU A 137 -12.58 -9.60 13.77
C GLU A 137 -12.67 -8.10 14.10
N PHE A 138 -11.53 -7.40 14.08
CA PHE A 138 -11.49 -5.94 14.26
C PHE A 138 -12.28 -5.21 13.17
N ALA A 139 -12.04 -5.54 11.89
CA ALA A 139 -12.72 -4.90 10.77
C ALA A 139 -14.25 -5.13 10.79
N VAL A 140 -14.70 -6.34 11.15
CA VAL A 140 -16.12 -6.65 11.29
C VAL A 140 -16.75 -5.84 12.42
N THR A 141 -16.05 -5.68 13.54
CA THR A 141 -16.55 -4.92 14.70
C THR A 141 -16.71 -3.44 14.36
N GLU A 142 -15.70 -2.82 13.76
CA GLU A 142 -15.75 -1.41 13.31
C GLU A 142 -16.87 -1.18 12.28
N MET A 143 -17.05 -2.10 11.33
CA MET A 143 -18.15 -2.00 10.36
C MET A 143 -19.53 -2.10 11.03
N LEU A 144 -19.69 -2.96 12.04
CA LEU A 144 -20.96 -3.09 12.77
C LEU A 144 -21.28 -1.84 13.59
N GLU A 145 -20.28 -1.21 14.21
CA GLU A 145 -20.42 0.05 14.93
C GLU A 145 -20.80 1.19 13.97
N ALA A 146 -20.11 1.32 12.83
CA ALA A 146 -20.46 2.30 11.80
C ALA A 146 -21.90 2.12 11.28
N VAL A 147 -22.36 0.87 11.12
CA VAL A 147 -23.75 0.58 10.72
C VAL A 147 -24.75 1.00 11.81
N ALA A 148 -24.40 0.87 13.09
CA ALA A 148 -25.25 1.33 14.19
C ALA A 148 -25.39 2.86 14.18
N ASP A 149 -24.28 3.57 13.99
CA ASP A 149 -24.26 5.03 13.90
C ASP A 149 -25.09 5.56 12.72
N ILE A 150 -24.97 4.91 11.55
CA ILE A 150 -25.78 5.25 10.38
C ILE A 150 -27.26 5.04 10.67
N LYS A 151 -27.64 3.93 11.32
CA LYS A 151 -29.05 3.67 11.68
C LYS A 151 -29.58 4.74 12.63
N GLN A 152 -28.81 5.13 13.64
CA GLN A 152 -29.20 6.18 14.58
C GLN A 152 -29.32 7.54 13.90
N THR A 153 -28.40 7.87 13.00
CA THR A 153 -28.46 9.10 12.20
C THR A 153 -29.71 9.14 11.33
N VAL A 154 -30.01 8.06 10.61
CA VAL A 154 -31.22 7.95 9.78
C VAL A 154 -32.50 8.04 10.61
N ALA A 155 -32.54 7.41 11.79
CA ALA A 155 -33.68 7.50 12.70
C ALA A 155 -33.91 8.94 13.17
N THR A 156 -32.83 9.65 13.51
CA THR A 156 -32.88 11.05 13.93
C THR A 156 -33.34 11.97 12.80
N MET A 157 -32.83 11.77 11.58
CA MET A 157 -33.28 12.51 10.39
C MET A 157 -34.76 12.27 10.11
N LYS A 158 -35.23 11.03 10.22
CA LYS A 158 -36.66 10.69 10.05
C LYS A 158 -37.53 11.36 11.12
N ALA A 159 -37.09 11.36 12.38
CA ALA A 159 -37.80 12.01 13.47
C ALA A 159 -37.91 13.53 13.25
N ASN A 160 -36.82 14.17 12.82
CA ASN A 160 -36.81 15.60 12.50
C ASN A 160 -37.72 15.91 11.30
N ALA A 161 -37.65 15.11 10.22
CA ALA A 161 -38.52 15.30 9.06
C ALA A 161 -40.00 15.11 9.40
N LEU A 162 -40.35 14.17 10.28
CA LEU A 162 -41.71 14.00 10.80
C LEU A 162 -42.14 15.16 11.70
N GLY A 163 -41.24 15.66 12.56
CA GLY A 163 -41.45 16.86 13.37
C GLY A 163 -41.74 18.08 12.50
N ASP A 164 -40.93 18.32 11.48
CA ASP A 164 -41.14 19.42 10.54
C ASP A 164 -42.46 19.27 9.77
N ALA A 165 -42.75 18.06 9.28
CA ALA A 165 -44.01 17.77 8.57
C ALA A 165 -45.24 18.02 9.45
N THR A 166 -45.22 17.58 10.71
CA THR A 166 -46.31 17.80 11.68
C THR A 166 -46.47 19.27 12.05
N VAL A 167 -45.38 20.03 12.18
CA VAL A 167 -45.43 21.50 12.39
C VAL A 167 -46.03 22.21 11.18
N THR A 168 -45.68 21.83 9.94
CA THR A 168 -46.32 22.39 8.74
C THR A 168 -47.81 22.07 8.64
N LEU A 169 -48.22 20.85 8.99
CA LEU A 169 -49.64 20.46 9.04
C LEU A 169 -50.41 21.23 10.11
N GLY A 170 -49.85 21.40 11.31
CA GLY A 170 -50.45 22.17 12.40
C GLY A 170 -50.68 23.65 12.03
N LYS A 171 -49.72 24.27 11.34
CA LYS A 171 -49.85 25.65 10.83
C LYS A 171 -50.91 25.79 9.72
N GLN A 172 -51.18 24.74 8.94
CA GLN A 172 -52.27 24.77 7.95
C GLN A 172 -53.64 24.62 8.60
N THR A 173 -53.76 23.93 9.73
CA THR A 173 -55.03 23.79 10.45
C THR A 173 -55.43 25.05 11.23
N GLU A 174 -54.50 25.83 11.75
CA GLU A 174 -54.81 27.12 12.41
C GLU A 174 -55.24 28.23 11.45
N ASN A 175 -54.80 28.17 10.19
CA ASN A 175 -55.16 29.16 9.16
C ASN A 175 -56.44 28.82 8.39
N ARG A 176 -57.27 27.87 8.86
CA ARG A 176 -58.58 27.65 8.27
C ARG A 176 -59.50 28.79 8.73
N PRO A 177 -59.92 29.71 7.84
CA PRO A 177 -60.86 30.75 8.24
C PRO A 177 -62.15 30.06 8.69
N SER A 178 -62.54 30.32 9.93
CA SER A 178 -63.87 30.05 10.43
C SER A 178 -64.86 30.89 9.62
N SER A 179 -65.30 30.37 8.48
CA SER A 179 -66.43 30.90 7.75
C SER A 179 -67.69 30.55 8.52
N SER A 180 -68.05 31.42 9.46
CA SER A 180 -69.37 31.51 10.06
C SER A 180 -70.38 31.83 8.97
N GLY A 181 -71.30 30.89 8.71
CA GLY A 181 -72.51 31.07 7.92
C GLY A 181 -73.67 30.46 8.68
#